data_AF-A0A957X0F2-F1
#
_entry.id   AF-A0A957X0F2-F1
#
_cell.length_a   1.000
_cell.length_b   1.000
_cell.length_c   1.000
_cell.angle_alpha   90.00
_cell.angle_beta   90.00
_cell.angle_gamma   90.00
#
_symmetry.space_group_name_H-M   'P 1'
#
loop_
_entity.id
_entity.type
_entity.pdbx_description
1 polymer ?
#
loop_
_entity_poly.entity_id
_entity_poly.type
_entity_poly.pdbx_seq_one_letter_code
_entity_poly.pdbx_strand_id
1 'polypeptide(L)'
;MITWNYRVFREEDGDYIIREVTYGDNGEIIGCTKDAMEPFGKSLEELAQDLDAFQEALQYPVLTLADVEAAIANQPSKAKQSRKTISHAELVKKLGLDVEAEYESNDVALVHTTT
;
A
#
# COMPACT_ATOMS: atom_id res chain seq x y z
N MET A 1 11.73 -2.73 4.76
CA MET A 1 10.81 -3.07 3.66
C MET A 1 9.51 -3.52 4.30
N ILE A 2 8.36 -3.08 3.79
CA ILE A 2 7.07 -3.62 4.25
C ILE A 2 6.87 -4.95 3.54
N THR A 3 6.54 -5.98 4.30
CA THR A 3 6.25 -7.33 3.78
C THR A 3 4.86 -7.76 4.19
N TRP A 4 4.30 -8.75 3.52
CA TRP A 4 3.00 -9.33 3.85
C TRP A 4 3.11 -10.85 3.85
N ASN A 5 2.23 -11.52 4.60
CA ASN A 5 2.10 -12.97 4.61
C ASN A 5 0.67 -13.39 4.98
N TYR A 6 0.23 -14.55 4.52
CA TYR A 6 -1.03 -15.15 4.96
C TYR A 6 -0.88 -15.74 6.36
N ARG A 7 -1.89 -15.51 7.21
CA ARG A 7 -1.95 -16.06 8.57
C ARG A 7 -3.34 -16.58 8.87
N VAL A 8 -3.38 -17.67 9.63
CA VAL A 8 -4.62 -18.22 10.18
C VAL A 8 -5.07 -17.37 11.36
N PHE A 9 -6.34 -16.98 11.35
CA PHE A 9 -7.02 -16.32 12.44
C PHE A 9 -8.07 -17.25 13.03
N ARG A 10 -8.27 -17.13 14.35
CA ARG A 10 -9.42 -17.69 15.05
C ARG A 10 -10.37 -16.54 15.39
N GLU A 11 -11.59 -16.64 14.89
CA GLU A 11 -12.66 -15.67 15.14
C GLU A 11 -13.31 -15.89 16.52
N GLU A 12 -14.13 -14.94 16.98
CA GLU A 12 -14.78 -14.97 18.30
C GLU A 12 -15.77 -16.14 18.46
N ASP A 13 -16.40 -16.59 17.37
CA ASP A 13 -17.26 -17.77 17.31
C ASP A 13 -16.48 -19.10 17.33
N GLY A 14 -15.16 -19.04 17.19
CA GLY A 14 -14.25 -20.18 17.18
C GLY A 14 -13.90 -20.71 15.79
N ASP A 15 -14.43 -20.11 14.72
CA ASP A 15 -14.10 -20.48 13.34
C ASP A 15 -12.69 -20.03 12.96
N TYR A 16 -12.11 -20.70 11.95
CA TYR A 16 -10.78 -20.40 11.44
C TYR A 16 -10.88 -19.82 10.04
N ILE A 17 -10.17 -18.71 9.81
CA ILE A 17 -10.08 -18.04 8.51
C ILE A 17 -8.63 -17.66 8.21
N ILE A 18 -8.32 -17.37 6.95
CA ILE A 18 -7.01 -16.84 6.55
C ILE A 18 -7.16 -15.37 6.19
N ARG A 19 -6.25 -14.53 6.69
CA ARG A 19 -6.15 -13.09 6.39
C ARG A 19 -4.72 -12.75 5.97
N GLU A 20 -4.57 -11.65 5.23
CA GLU A 20 -3.25 -11.08 4.98
C GLU A 20 -2.81 -10.26 6.19
N VAL A 21 -1.59 -10.47 6.63
CA VAL A 21 -0.96 -9.71 7.71
C VAL A 21 0.23 -8.95 7.14
N THR A 22 0.24 -7.65 7.38
CA THR A 22 1.30 -6.75 6.95
C THR A 22 2.29 -6.54 8.09
N TYR A 23 3.56 -6.70 7.77
CA TYR A 23 4.67 -6.54 8.69
C TYR A 23 5.51 -5.31 8.34
N GLY A 24 5.92 -4.58 9.38
CA GLY A 24 6.85 -3.46 9.30
C GLY A 24 8.29 -3.90 9.13
N ASP A 25 9.20 -2.92 9.11
CA ASP A 25 10.63 -3.14 8.82
C ASP A 25 11.34 -4.06 9.81
N ASN A 26 10.84 -4.17 11.05
CA ASN A 26 11.43 -5.02 12.10
C ASN A 26 10.62 -6.31 12.31
N GLY A 27 9.72 -6.66 11.39
CA GLY A 27 8.83 -7.82 11.51
C GLY A 27 7.66 -7.60 12.47
N GLU A 28 7.39 -6.36 12.91
CA GLU A 28 6.25 -6.03 13.74
C GLU A 28 4.95 -6.04 12.92
N ILE A 29 3.85 -6.59 13.46
CA ILE A 29 2.55 -6.57 12.78
C ILE A 29 2.04 -5.12 12.77
N ILE A 30 1.89 -4.53 11.58
CA ILE A 30 1.38 -3.17 11.39
C ILE A 30 -0.06 -3.13 10.87
N GLY A 31 -0.64 -4.28 10.51
CA GLY A 31 -2.02 -4.37 10.03
C GLY A 31 -2.40 -5.77 9.55
N CYS A 32 -3.69 -5.98 9.33
CA CYS A 32 -4.23 -7.14 8.63
C CYS A 32 -5.46 -6.76 7.80
N THR A 33 -5.87 -7.62 6.86
CA THR A 33 -7.15 -7.45 6.17
C THR A 33 -8.31 -7.62 7.14
N LYS A 34 -9.44 -6.96 6.86
CA LYS A 34 -10.65 -7.05 7.67
C LYS A 34 -11.34 -8.40 7.46
N ASP A 35 -11.57 -8.74 6.20
CA ASP A 35 -12.32 -9.91 5.80
C ASP A 35 -11.36 -11.08 5.45
N ALA A 36 -11.92 -12.29 5.44
CA ALA A 36 -11.20 -13.48 5.01
C ALA A 36 -10.74 -13.35 3.56
N MET A 37 -9.59 -13.93 3.25
CA MET A 37 -9.05 -13.95 1.90
C MET A 37 -9.47 -15.22 1.17
N GLU A 38 -9.81 -15.07 -0.10
CA GLU A 38 -10.05 -16.17 -1.04
C GLU A 38 -8.83 -16.32 -1.96
N PRO A 39 -8.44 -17.56 -2.31
CA PRO A 39 -7.34 -17.78 -3.22
C PRO A 39 -7.71 -17.30 -4.63
N PHE A 40 -6.77 -16.67 -5.33
CA PHE A 40 -7.02 -16.05 -6.64
C PHE A 40 -5.82 -16.16 -7.59
N GLY A 41 -6.11 -16.41 -8.88
CA GLY A 41 -5.12 -16.40 -9.95
C GLY A 41 -5.75 -16.18 -11.33
N LYS A 42 -5.01 -15.60 -12.28
CA LYS A 42 -5.47 -15.46 -13.68
C LYS A 42 -5.19 -16.71 -14.51
N SER A 43 -4.40 -17.62 -13.98
CA SER A 43 -4.06 -18.93 -14.52
C SER A 43 -4.16 -19.99 -13.42
N LEU A 44 -4.23 -21.27 -13.81
CA LEU A 44 -4.23 -22.39 -12.87
C LEU A 44 -2.94 -22.45 -12.04
N GLU A 45 -1.80 -22.08 -12.63
CA GLU A 45 -0.51 -22.05 -11.96
C GLU A 45 -0.46 -20.98 -10.86
N GLU A 46 -0.94 -19.76 -11.14
CA GLU A 46 -1.04 -18.70 -10.14
C GLU A 46 -2.00 -19.08 -9.00
N LEU A 47 -3.16 -19.67 -9.32
CA LEU A 47 -4.11 -20.12 -8.31
C LEU A 47 -3.52 -21.23 -7.43
N ALA A 48 -2.75 -22.16 -8.01
CA ALA A 48 -2.08 -23.20 -7.26
C ALA A 48 -1.01 -22.62 -6.32
N GLN A 49 -0.22 -21.64 -6.78
CA GLN A 49 0.76 -20.95 -5.94
C GLN A 49 0.10 -20.23 -4.76
N ASP A 50 -1.06 -19.63 -4.97
CA ASP A 50 -1.80 -18.94 -3.90
C ASP A 50 -2.36 -19.94 -2.87
N LEU A 51 -2.85 -21.10 -3.33
CA LEU A 51 -3.26 -22.20 -2.46
C LEU A 51 -2.09 -22.76 -1.64
N ASP A 52 -0.91 -22.90 -2.25
CA ASP A 52 0.31 -23.32 -1.53
C ASP A 52 0.67 -22.30 -0.44
N ALA A 53 0.58 -21.00 -0.74
CA ALA A 53 0.81 -19.95 0.25
C ALA A 53 -0.21 -19.99 1.42
N PHE A 54 -1.47 -20.31 1.13
CA PHE A 54 -2.49 -20.54 2.17
C PHE A 54 -2.17 -21.78 3.01
N GLN A 55 -1.66 -22.84 2.39
CA GLN A 55 -1.25 -24.04 3.11
C GLN A 55 -0.03 -23.77 4.00
N GLU A 56 0.93 -22.96 3.55
CA GLU A 56 2.04 -22.49 4.38
C GLU A 56 1.57 -21.71 5.61
N ALA A 57 0.49 -20.92 5.48
CA ALA A 57 -0.10 -20.16 6.59
C ALA A 57 -0.46 -21.06 7.81
N LEU A 58 -0.84 -22.33 7.56
CA LEU A 58 -1.18 -23.31 8.60
C LEU A 58 0.02 -23.72 9.47
N GLN A 59 1.26 -23.50 9.01
CA GLN A 59 2.48 -23.83 9.76
C GLN A 59 2.84 -22.76 10.80
N TYR A 60 2.18 -21.61 10.76
CA TYR A 60 2.45 -20.51 11.66
C TYR A 60 1.47 -20.46 12.84
N PRO A 61 1.83 -19.78 13.94
CA PRO A 61 0.92 -19.58 15.07
C PRO A 61 -0.40 -18.91 14.64
N VAL A 62 -1.52 -19.45 15.13
CA VAL A 62 -2.85 -18.86 14.94
C VAL A 62 -2.93 -17.53 15.69
N LEU A 63 -3.50 -16.53 15.03
CA LEU A 63 -3.71 -15.18 15.58
C LEU A 63 -5.18 -14.93 15.88
N THR A 64 -5.47 -13.90 16.67
CA THR A 64 -6.80 -13.31 16.81
C THR A 64 -6.76 -11.83 16.40
N LEU A 65 -7.91 -11.21 16.12
CA LEU A 65 -7.95 -9.76 15.90
C LEU A 65 -7.42 -8.98 17.11
N ALA A 66 -7.74 -9.43 18.32
CA ALA A 66 -7.24 -8.83 19.55
C ALA A 66 -5.70 -8.86 19.63
N ASP A 67 -5.04 -9.95 19.18
CA ASP A 67 -3.58 -10.02 19.13
C ASP A 67 -2.98 -8.98 18.19
N VAL A 68 -3.60 -8.77 17.02
CA VAL A 68 -3.16 -7.78 16.03
C VAL A 68 -3.38 -6.37 16.54
N GLU A 69 -4.56 -6.07 17.08
CA GLU A 69 -4.88 -4.76 17.67
C GLU A 69 -3.93 -4.41 18.81
N ALA A 70 -3.67 -5.38 19.70
CA ALA A 70 -2.70 -5.23 20.76
C ALA A 70 -1.29 -5.01 20.21
N ALA A 71 -0.87 -5.76 19.18
CA ALA A 71 0.43 -5.58 18.55
C ALA A 71 0.60 -4.18 17.96
N ILE A 72 -0.43 -3.64 17.30
CA ILE A 72 -0.43 -2.30 16.72
C ILE A 72 -0.44 -1.23 17.81
N ALA A 73 -1.30 -1.37 18.83
CA ALA A 73 -1.43 -0.40 19.92
C ALA A 73 -0.16 -0.28 20.76
N ASN A 74 0.59 -1.37 20.92
CA ASN A 74 1.82 -1.42 21.70
C ASN A 74 3.06 -0.96 20.90
N GLN A 75 2.92 -0.56 19.64
CA GLN A 75 4.06 -0.02 18.90
C GLN A 75 4.46 1.34 19.46
N PRO A 76 5.75 1.57 19.75
CA PRO A 76 6.22 2.91 20.09
C PRO A 76 5.92 3.79 18.88
N SER A 77 5.07 4.81 19.06
CA SER A 77 4.76 5.76 17.99
C SER A 77 6.08 6.20 17.37
N LYS A 78 6.33 5.89 16.08
CA LYS A 78 7.49 6.41 15.36
C LYS A 78 7.34 7.92 15.46
N ALA A 79 8.09 8.54 16.38
CA ALA A 79 8.04 9.96 16.64
C ALA A 79 8.08 10.65 15.28
N LYS A 80 7.09 11.53 15.00
CA LYS A 80 6.99 12.28 13.74
C LYS A 80 8.37 12.86 13.44
N GLN A 81 9.16 12.17 12.63
CA GLN A 81 10.35 12.76 12.08
C GLN A 81 9.80 13.88 11.22
N SER A 82 10.05 15.10 11.66
CA SER A 82 9.79 16.32 10.91
C SER A 82 10.46 16.14 9.55
N ARG A 83 9.73 15.61 8.58
CA ARG A 83 10.16 15.63 7.19
C ARG A 83 10.12 17.09 6.83
N LYS A 84 11.29 17.72 6.67
CA LYS A 84 11.38 19.07 6.12
C LYS A 84 10.72 19.04 4.75
N THR A 85 9.51 19.58 4.66
CA THR A 85 8.83 19.81 3.39
C THR A 85 9.48 21.02 2.74
N ILE A 86 10.02 20.86 1.54
CA ILE A 86 10.47 22.00 0.73
C ILE A 86 9.31 22.50 -0.13
N SER A 87 9.27 23.81 -0.34
CA SER A 87 8.25 24.45 -1.17
C SER A 87 8.45 24.10 -2.66
N HIS A 88 7.38 24.22 -3.47
CA HIS A 88 7.46 24.04 -4.92
C HIS A 88 8.53 24.95 -5.56
N ALA A 89 8.63 26.20 -5.11
CA ALA A 89 9.65 27.14 -5.57
C ALA A 89 11.08 26.68 -5.23
N GLU A 90 11.30 26.13 -4.03
CA GLU A 90 12.59 25.53 -3.66
C GLU A 90 12.93 24.30 -4.49
N LEU A 91 11.93 23.47 -4.84
CA LEU A 91 12.11 22.32 -5.73
C LEU A 91 12.57 22.77 -7.12
N VAL A 92 11.87 23.73 -7.74
CA VAL A 92 12.19 24.26 -9.07
C VAL A 92 13.62 24.81 -9.09
N LYS A 93 13.98 25.61 -8.09
CA LYS A 93 15.33 26.18 -7.95
C LYS A 93 16.40 25.11 -7.73
N LYS A 94 16.11 24.09 -6.91
CA LYS A 94 17.06 23.00 -6.62
C LYS A 94 17.26 22.06 -7.80
N LEU A 95 16.24 21.91 -8.65
CA LEU A 95 16.27 21.09 -9.85
C LEU A 95 16.74 21.86 -11.10
N GLY A 96 16.97 23.18 -10.99
CA GLY A 96 17.43 24.02 -12.11
C GLY A 96 16.41 24.11 -13.24
N LEU A 97 15.12 24.10 -12.91
CA LEU A 97 14.01 24.09 -13.87
C LEU A 97 13.48 25.51 -14.14
N ASP A 98 14.38 26.49 -14.24
CA ASP A 98 14.06 27.88 -14.58
C ASP A 98 13.66 27.98 -16.06
N VAL A 99 12.53 27.38 -16.42
CA VAL A 99 11.87 27.60 -17.71
C VAL A 99 11.14 28.93 -17.63
N GLU A 100 11.78 29.96 -18.17
CA GLU A 100 11.08 31.15 -18.66
C GLU A 100 10.07 30.68 -19.71
N ALA A 101 8.79 30.72 -19.34
CA ALA A 101 7.70 30.45 -20.28
C ALA A 101 7.56 31.65 -21.23
N GLU A 102 8.36 31.69 -22.30
CA GLU A 102 8.03 32.48 -23.48
C GLU A 102 6.85 31.80 -24.19
N TYR A 103 5.64 32.24 -23.86
CA TYR A 103 4.47 32.00 -24.71
C TYR A 103 4.57 32.89 -25.94
N GLU A 104 5.20 32.40 -27.01
CA GLU A 104 5.01 33.00 -28.34
C GLU A 104 3.55 32.84 -28.76
N SER A 105 2.89 33.99 -28.86
CA SER A 105 1.55 34.18 -29.40
C SER A 105 1.51 33.76 -30.87
N ASN A 106 1.08 32.52 -31.15
CA ASN A 106 0.74 32.13 -32.51
C ASN A 106 -0.64 32.70 -32.88
N ASP A 107 -0.61 33.75 -33.70
CA ASP A 107 -1.75 34.34 -34.40
C ASP A 107 -2.40 33.29 -35.30
N VAL A 108 -3.59 32.81 -34.93
CA VAL A 108 -4.40 31.94 -35.77
C VAL A 108 -5.29 32.83 -36.62
N ALA A 109 -4.92 32.99 -37.90
CA ALA A 109 -5.73 33.63 -38.93
C ALA A 109 -7.15 33.04 -38.96
N LEU A 110 -8.12 33.86 -38.57
CA LEU A 110 -9.54 33.52 -38.57
C LEU A 110 -10.14 33.96 -39.92
N VAL A 111 -10.19 33.03 -40.87
CA VAL A 111 -10.86 33.19 -42.17
C VAL A 111 -12.36 32.91 -42.03
N HIS A 112 -13.18 33.95 -41.91
CA HIS A 112 -14.65 33.95 -42.03
C HIS A 112 -15.03 35.43 -42.35
N THR A 113 -15.81 35.86 -43.34
CA THR A 113 -16.86 35.27 -44.20
C THR A 113 -17.19 36.23 -45.37
N THR A 114 -17.62 35.66 -46.50
CA THR A 114 -18.75 36.04 -47.39
C THR A 114 -19.26 37.49 -47.48
N THR A 115 -19.15 38.12 -48.66
CA THR A 115 -20.25 38.56 -49.56
C THR A 115 -19.66 39.25 -50.79
#